data_AF-A0A1H5K423-F1
#
_entry.id   AF-A0A1H5K423-F1
#
_cell.length_a   1.000
_cell.length_b   1.000
_cell.length_c   1.000
_cell.angle_alpha   90.00
_cell.angle_beta   90.00
_cell.angle_gamma   90.00
#
_symmetry.space_group_name_H-M   'P 1'
#
loop_
_entity.id
_entity.type
_entity.pdbx_description
1 polymer ?
#
loop_
_entity_poly.entity_id
_entity_poly.type
_entity_poly.pdbx_seq_one_letter_code
_entity_poly.pdbx_strand_id
1 'polypeptide(L)'
;MQSERAETYAKCTTDLELAPTAAAAAGAFDTALTNGLAAIVAHEWPTQLAYPDGRIKSASALLKVIEEAEKAPADPGQTGVFVLPDPEPDKPAAAPAGTPWPWVEDFPPLPPLDTRIDVETLRDGLRRTQPVRHASGTGALERRHIDALLALDDHIALRCLSSEHADRAWEEASDADAHSRARAAALLLRIGDEEAARRAEAAAGLHEPYHPKHNPEGLDLQYCPVCGYESFSSEHQDDYGMGVGVGQCLVCHYERTADTAEEEAQAQIFATRWAD
;
A
#
# COMPACT_ATOMS: atom_id res chain seq x y z
N MET A 1 -23.21 -6.64 -2.90
CA MET A 1 -22.82 -8.05 -3.10
C MET A 1 -21.33 -8.20 -3.38
N GLN A 2 -20.73 -7.54 -4.38
CA GLN A 2 -19.26 -7.61 -4.58
C GLN A 2 -18.47 -6.97 -3.43
N SER A 3 -18.83 -5.76 -2.96
CA SER A 3 -18.20 -5.10 -1.79
C SER A 3 -18.20 -6.00 -0.54
N GLU A 4 -19.35 -6.55 -0.17
CA GLU A 4 -19.50 -7.46 0.97
C GLU A 4 -18.63 -8.73 0.88
N ARG A 5 -18.36 -9.23 -0.34
CA ARG A 5 -17.48 -10.38 -0.57
C ARG A 5 -16.01 -9.98 -0.41
N ALA A 6 -15.60 -8.83 -0.95
CA ALA A 6 -14.26 -8.30 -0.75
C ALA A 6 -13.98 -8.02 0.74
N GLU A 7 -14.92 -7.40 1.45
CA GLU A 7 -14.85 -7.15 2.90
C GLU A 7 -14.74 -8.46 3.70
N THR A 8 -15.54 -9.47 3.37
CA THR A 8 -15.46 -10.79 4.02
C THR A 8 -14.13 -11.48 3.74
N TYR A 9 -13.61 -11.35 2.52
CA TYR A 9 -12.26 -11.81 2.17
C TYR A 9 -11.21 -11.14 3.04
N ALA A 10 -11.18 -9.80 3.08
CA ALA A 10 -10.22 -9.02 3.85
C ALA A 10 -10.23 -9.42 5.33
N LYS A 11 -11.40 -9.43 5.95
CA LYS A 11 -11.54 -9.79 7.37
C LYS A 11 -10.95 -11.17 7.67
N CYS A 12 -11.32 -12.18 6.87
CA CYS A 12 -10.85 -13.55 7.10
C CYS A 12 -9.35 -13.72 6.80
N THR A 13 -8.80 -12.97 5.85
CA THR A 13 -7.37 -12.97 5.54
C THR A 13 -6.56 -12.30 6.67
N THR A 14 -7.03 -11.18 7.22
CA THR A 14 -6.42 -10.54 8.40
C THR A 14 -6.47 -11.46 9.63
N ASP A 15 -7.61 -12.11 9.87
CA ASP A 15 -7.75 -13.06 10.98
C ASP A 15 -6.74 -14.23 10.85
N LEU A 16 -6.39 -14.65 9.63
CA LEU A 16 -5.38 -15.68 9.37
C LEU A 16 -3.96 -15.21 9.70
N GLU A 17 -3.63 -13.96 9.40
CA GLU A 17 -2.32 -13.38 9.71
C GLU A 17 -2.08 -13.25 11.22
N LEU A 18 -3.13 -13.00 12.00
CA LEU A 18 -3.08 -12.90 13.47
C LEU A 18 -2.91 -14.26 14.18
N ALA A 19 -2.54 -15.31 13.45
CA ALA A 19 -2.21 -16.67 13.91
C ALA A 19 -3.33 -17.34 14.76
N PRO A 20 -4.51 -17.62 14.17
CA PRO A 20 -5.62 -18.25 14.87
C PRO A 20 -5.37 -19.75 15.10
N THR A 21 -6.14 -20.39 15.98
CA THR A 21 -6.06 -21.86 16.15
C THR A 21 -6.25 -22.60 14.81
N ALA A 22 -5.72 -23.81 14.65
CA ALA A 22 -5.81 -24.55 13.39
C ALA A 22 -7.25 -24.70 12.85
N ALA A 23 -8.24 -24.87 13.72
CA ALA A 23 -9.66 -24.93 13.34
C ALA A 23 -10.20 -23.57 12.86
N ALA A 24 -9.86 -22.49 13.57
CA ALA A 24 -10.22 -21.14 13.17
C ALA A 24 -9.52 -20.73 11.86
N ALA A 25 -8.24 -21.11 11.68
CA ALA A 25 -7.49 -20.89 10.46
C ALA A 25 -8.12 -21.62 9.26
N ALA A 26 -8.51 -22.89 9.41
CA ALA A 26 -9.17 -23.63 8.35
C ALA A 26 -10.50 -23.00 7.93
N GLY A 27 -11.30 -22.54 8.90
CA GLY A 27 -12.56 -21.83 8.63
C GLY A 27 -12.34 -20.48 7.93
N ALA A 28 -11.37 -19.69 8.40
CA ALA A 28 -11.03 -18.38 7.86
C ALA A 28 -10.48 -18.50 6.43
N PHE A 29 -9.57 -19.44 6.17
CA PHE A 29 -9.00 -19.67 4.83
C PHE A 29 -10.06 -20.03 3.80
N ASP A 30 -10.91 -21.02 4.08
CA ASP A 30 -11.95 -21.43 3.13
C ASP A 30 -12.96 -20.31 2.85
N THR A 31 -13.26 -19.52 3.89
CA THR A 31 -14.16 -18.36 3.78
C THR A 31 -13.51 -17.27 2.94
N ALA A 32 -12.28 -16.87 3.27
CA ALA A 32 -11.53 -15.88 2.53
C ALA A 32 -11.41 -16.28 1.05
N LEU A 33 -10.91 -17.49 0.77
CA LEU A 33 -10.69 -17.96 -0.59
C LEU A 33 -11.98 -18.01 -1.41
N THR A 34 -13.09 -18.49 -0.83
CA THR A 34 -14.38 -18.55 -1.54
C THR A 34 -14.89 -17.15 -1.87
N ASN A 35 -14.80 -16.21 -0.93
CA ASN A 35 -15.27 -14.84 -1.15
C ASN A 35 -14.37 -14.07 -2.11
N GLY A 36 -13.04 -14.24 -1.99
CA GLY A 36 -12.04 -13.65 -2.87
C GLY A 36 -12.26 -14.05 -4.33
N LEU A 37 -12.28 -15.37 -4.60
CA LEU A 37 -12.51 -15.88 -5.95
C LEU A 37 -13.90 -15.53 -6.48
N ALA A 38 -14.92 -15.49 -5.63
CA ALA A 38 -16.25 -15.08 -6.06
C ALA A 38 -16.28 -13.62 -6.51
N ALA A 39 -15.58 -12.72 -5.82
CA ALA A 39 -15.47 -11.32 -6.23
C ALA A 39 -14.72 -11.18 -7.57
N ILE A 40 -13.56 -11.83 -7.71
CA ILE A 40 -12.77 -11.86 -8.95
C ILE A 40 -13.61 -12.39 -10.11
N VAL A 41 -14.21 -13.58 -9.97
CA VAL A 41 -15.00 -14.20 -11.04
C VAL A 41 -16.25 -13.38 -11.36
N ALA A 42 -16.89 -12.76 -10.36
CA ALA A 42 -18.02 -11.86 -10.62
C ALA A 42 -17.62 -10.62 -11.43
N HIS A 43 -16.39 -10.15 -11.27
CA HIS A 43 -15.83 -9.02 -12.01
C HIS A 43 -15.45 -9.43 -13.44
N GLU A 44 -14.67 -10.52 -13.59
CA GLU A 44 -14.10 -10.91 -14.88
C GLU A 44 -15.04 -11.72 -15.77
N TRP A 45 -15.84 -12.59 -15.15
CA TRP A 45 -16.73 -13.56 -15.82
C TRP A 45 -18.07 -13.69 -15.07
N PRO A 46 -18.90 -12.63 -15.06
CA PRO A 46 -20.12 -12.58 -14.23
C PRO A 46 -21.09 -13.75 -14.48
N THR A 47 -21.17 -14.28 -15.70
CA THR A 47 -22.02 -15.42 -16.07
C THR A 47 -21.50 -16.76 -15.55
N GLN A 48 -20.24 -16.82 -15.10
CA GLN A 48 -19.59 -18.04 -14.62
C GLN A 48 -19.56 -18.14 -13.08
N LEU A 49 -20.05 -17.14 -12.35
CA LEU A 49 -20.04 -17.10 -10.88
C LEU A 49 -20.89 -18.19 -10.22
N ALA A 50 -22.07 -18.45 -10.80
CA ALA A 50 -23.10 -19.30 -10.21
C ALA A 50 -23.46 -20.48 -11.11
N TYR A 51 -24.03 -21.52 -10.51
CA TYR A 51 -24.72 -22.59 -11.22
C TYR A 51 -26.06 -22.08 -11.79
N PRO A 52 -26.69 -22.80 -12.73
CA PRO A 52 -27.99 -22.41 -13.30
C PRO A 52 -29.13 -22.25 -12.27
N ASP A 53 -28.99 -22.86 -11.09
CA ASP A 53 -29.94 -22.75 -9.98
C ASP A 53 -29.70 -21.51 -9.09
N GLY A 54 -28.75 -20.64 -9.46
CA GLY A 54 -28.40 -19.42 -8.74
C GLY A 54 -27.45 -19.62 -7.55
N ARG A 55 -27.03 -20.85 -7.23
CA ARG A 55 -26.04 -21.08 -6.18
C ARG A 55 -24.64 -20.69 -6.66
N ILE A 56 -23.93 -19.93 -5.83
CA ILE A 56 -22.53 -19.55 -6.10
C ILE A 56 -21.65 -20.82 -6.13
N LYS A 57 -20.73 -20.89 -7.09
CA LYS A 57 -19.77 -21.98 -7.20
C LYS A 57 -18.85 -22.03 -5.97
N SER A 58 -18.40 -23.23 -5.60
CA SER A 58 -17.39 -23.40 -4.53
C SER A 58 -16.03 -22.88 -4.97
N ALA A 59 -15.13 -22.63 -4.02
CA ALA A 59 -13.75 -22.21 -4.32
C ALA A 59 -13.06 -23.13 -5.35
N SER A 60 -13.14 -24.46 -5.20
CA SER A 60 -12.58 -25.40 -6.19
C SER A 60 -13.18 -25.23 -7.60
N ALA A 61 -14.48 -24.94 -7.68
CA ALA A 61 -15.15 -24.74 -8.97
C ALA A 61 -14.84 -23.36 -9.56
N LEU A 62 -14.61 -22.33 -8.74
CA LEU A 62 -14.18 -21.00 -9.19
C LEU A 62 -12.72 -21.01 -9.66
N LEU A 63 -11.83 -21.73 -8.98
CA LEU A 63 -10.45 -21.97 -9.46
C LEU A 63 -10.45 -22.64 -10.84
N LYS A 64 -11.36 -23.60 -11.07
CA LYS A 64 -11.51 -24.24 -12.37
C LYS A 64 -11.96 -23.26 -13.46
N VAL A 65 -12.84 -22.31 -13.13
CA VAL A 65 -13.23 -21.24 -14.08
C VAL A 65 -12.01 -20.43 -14.50
N ILE A 66 -11.12 -20.10 -13.57
CA ILE A 66 -9.88 -19.36 -13.86
C ILE A 66 -8.93 -20.18 -14.73
N GLU A 67 -8.71 -21.46 -14.42
CA GLU A 67 -7.84 -22.34 -15.23
C GLU A 67 -8.30 -22.50 -16.68
N GLU A 68 -9.62 -22.51 -16.90
CA GLU A 68 -10.24 -22.70 -18.21
C GLU A 68 -10.47 -21.37 -18.95
N ALA A 69 -10.21 -20.22 -18.32
CA ALA A 69 -10.48 -18.91 -18.89
C ALA A 69 -9.34 -18.42 -19.78
N GLU A 70 -9.66 -18.08 -21.03
CA GLU A 70 -8.70 -17.48 -21.97
C GLU A 70 -8.12 -16.14 -21.47
N LYS A 71 -8.90 -15.38 -20.69
CA LYS A 71 -8.47 -14.12 -20.07
C LYS A 71 -7.41 -14.31 -18.97
N ALA A 72 -7.23 -15.52 -18.46
CA ALA A 72 -6.24 -15.83 -17.44
C ALA A 72 -5.22 -16.83 -18.02
N PRO A 73 -4.28 -16.40 -18.87
CA PRO A 73 -3.25 -17.30 -19.38
C PRO A 73 -2.38 -17.86 -18.24
N ALA A 74 -1.90 -19.09 -18.42
CA ALA A 74 -0.92 -19.69 -17.52
C ALA A 74 0.41 -18.91 -17.57
N ASP A 75 1.05 -18.71 -16.43
CA ASP A 75 2.37 -18.09 -16.34
C ASP A 75 3.42 -19.01 -16.99
N PRO A 76 4.14 -18.58 -18.03
CA PRO A 76 5.11 -19.41 -18.72
C PRO A 76 6.32 -19.79 -17.84
N GLY A 77 6.57 -19.07 -16.74
CA GLY A 77 7.65 -19.35 -15.78
C GLY A 77 7.21 -20.15 -14.55
N GLN A 78 5.91 -20.30 -14.30
CA GLN A 78 5.39 -20.93 -13.07
C GLN A 78 4.21 -21.85 -13.37
N THR A 79 4.38 -23.15 -13.09
CA THR A 79 3.30 -24.13 -13.28
C THR A 79 2.19 -23.89 -12.26
N GLY A 80 0.94 -23.93 -12.70
CA GLY A 80 -0.23 -23.78 -11.81
C GLY A 80 -0.58 -22.33 -11.44
N VAL A 81 0.19 -21.35 -11.92
CA VAL A 81 -0.08 -19.92 -11.75
C VAL A 81 -0.75 -19.37 -13.00
N PHE A 82 -1.82 -18.62 -12.82
CA PHE A 82 -2.57 -17.97 -13.90
C PHE A 82 -2.53 -16.46 -13.69
N VAL A 83 -2.31 -15.73 -14.77
CA VAL A 83 -2.10 -14.28 -14.74
C VAL A 83 -3.36 -13.61 -15.26
N LEU A 84 -4.02 -12.81 -14.43
CA LEU A 84 -5.08 -11.90 -14.86
C LEU A 84 -4.44 -10.56 -15.18
N PRO A 85 -4.41 -10.15 -16.46
CA PRO A 85 -3.88 -8.85 -16.80
C PRO A 85 -4.75 -7.75 -16.20
N ASP A 86 -4.13 -6.75 -15.56
CA ASP A 86 -4.89 -5.53 -15.18
C ASP A 86 -5.44 -4.94 -16.49
N PRO A 87 -6.73 -4.54 -16.58
CA PRO A 87 -7.22 -3.81 -17.74
C PRO A 87 -6.24 -2.69 -18.09
N GLU A 88 -5.61 -2.79 -19.27
CA GLU A 88 -4.73 -1.74 -19.77
C GLU A 88 -5.49 -0.41 -19.60
N PRO A 89 -4.89 0.63 -18.97
CA PRO A 89 -5.40 1.95 -19.23
C PRO A 89 -5.35 2.12 -20.75
N ASP A 90 -6.50 2.34 -21.38
CA ASP A 90 -6.60 2.62 -22.81
C ASP A 90 -5.56 3.72 -23.13
N LYS A 91 -4.45 3.28 -23.73
CA LYS A 91 -3.16 3.99 -23.90
C LYS A 91 -2.32 4.17 -22.62
N PRO A 92 -0.99 3.99 -22.70
CA PRO A 92 -0.12 4.74 -21.81
C PRO A 92 -0.50 6.20 -21.98
N ALA A 93 -0.86 6.89 -20.88
CA ALA A 93 -1.00 8.33 -20.91
C ALA A 93 0.33 8.86 -21.44
N ALA A 94 0.38 9.18 -22.74
CA ALA A 94 1.50 9.88 -23.31
C ALA A 94 1.65 11.11 -22.44
N ALA A 95 2.78 11.20 -21.74
CA ALA A 95 3.08 12.35 -20.90
C ALA A 95 2.74 13.59 -21.74
N PRO A 96 1.84 14.47 -21.28
CA PRO A 96 1.44 15.62 -22.08
C PRO A 96 2.70 16.34 -22.53
N ALA A 97 2.80 16.65 -23.83
CA ALA A 97 3.96 17.32 -24.38
C ALA A 97 4.22 18.61 -23.58
N GLY A 98 5.39 18.69 -22.93
CA GLY A 98 5.71 19.75 -21.97
C GLY A 98 5.63 19.36 -20.49
N THR A 99 5.63 18.07 -20.16
CA THR A 99 5.72 17.59 -18.76
C THR A 99 7.03 18.10 -18.13
N PRO A 100 7.02 18.75 -16.94
CA PRO A 100 8.21 19.39 -16.35
C PRO A 100 9.28 18.43 -15.85
N TRP A 101 9.05 17.12 -16.01
CA TRP A 101 9.78 16.03 -15.37
C TRP A 101 10.57 15.26 -16.43
N PRO A 102 11.80 15.70 -16.78
CA PRO A 102 12.59 15.13 -17.87
C PRO A 102 12.98 13.66 -17.69
N TRP A 103 12.74 13.08 -16.51
CA TRP A 103 13.02 11.68 -16.18
C TRP A 103 11.86 10.71 -16.47
N VAL A 104 10.64 11.19 -16.74
CA VAL A 104 9.48 10.31 -17.02
C VAL A 104 9.66 9.50 -18.32
N GLU A 105 10.46 10.00 -19.27
CA GLU A 105 10.78 9.30 -20.53
C GLU A 105 11.81 8.18 -20.36
N ASP A 106 12.61 8.20 -19.27
CA ASP A 106 13.67 7.24 -19.00
C ASP A 106 13.23 6.09 -18.07
N PHE A 107 12.04 6.18 -17.47
CA PHE A 107 11.51 5.08 -16.68
C PHE A 107 11.08 3.94 -17.62
N PRO A 108 11.55 2.70 -17.39
CA PRO A 108 10.96 1.56 -18.07
C PRO A 108 9.45 1.57 -17.79
N PRO A 109 8.60 1.14 -18.75
CA PRO A 109 7.18 1.00 -18.49
C PRO A 109 7.02 0.20 -17.21
N LEU A 110 6.23 0.74 -16.27
CA LEU A 110 5.96 0.07 -15.01
C LEU A 110 5.50 -1.36 -15.34
N PRO A 111 5.98 -2.37 -14.58
CA PRO A 111 5.55 -3.72 -14.81
C PRO A 111 4.02 -3.76 -14.70
N PRO A 112 3.34 -4.51 -15.58
CA PRO A 112 1.90 -4.60 -15.53
C PRO A 112 1.48 -5.13 -14.15
N LEU A 113 0.49 -4.49 -13.54
CA LEU A 113 -0.04 -4.79 -12.19
C LEU A 113 -0.93 -6.03 -12.22
N ASP A 114 -0.48 -7.06 -12.94
CA ASP A 114 -1.25 -8.26 -13.21
C ASP A 114 -1.47 -9.04 -11.92
N THR A 115 -2.71 -9.48 -11.70
CA THR A 115 -3.01 -10.36 -10.58
C THR A 115 -2.53 -11.77 -10.88
N ARG A 116 -1.64 -12.29 -10.05
CA ARG A 116 -1.18 -13.69 -10.13
C ARG A 116 -2.01 -14.58 -9.20
N ILE A 117 -2.66 -15.58 -9.78
CA ILE A 117 -3.46 -16.56 -9.04
C ILE A 117 -2.74 -17.91 -9.07
N ASP A 118 -2.13 -18.28 -7.95
CA ASP A 118 -1.53 -19.62 -7.76
C ASP A 118 -2.62 -20.65 -7.44
N VAL A 119 -3.21 -21.20 -8.50
CA VAL A 119 -4.31 -22.16 -8.39
C VAL A 119 -3.87 -23.45 -7.71
N GLU A 120 -2.63 -23.89 -7.95
CA GLU A 120 -2.11 -25.12 -7.36
C GLU A 120 -1.98 -25.01 -5.84
N THR A 121 -1.33 -23.95 -5.36
CA THR A 121 -1.14 -23.68 -3.92
C THR A 121 -2.46 -23.43 -3.22
N LEU A 122 -3.39 -22.69 -3.81
CA LEU A 122 -4.73 -22.46 -3.25
C LEU A 122 -5.54 -23.76 -3.16
N ARG A 123 -5.42 -24.65 -4.15
CA ARG A 123 -6.06 -25.97 -4.14
C ARG A 123 -5.42 -26.93 -3.13
N ASP A 124 -4.11 -26.85 -2.92
CA ASP A 124 -3.46 -27.56 -1.81
C ASP A 124 -3.98 -27.06 -0.46
N GLY A 125 -4.09 -25.74 -0.27
CA GLY A 125 -4.69 -25.14 0.91
C GLY A 125 -6.08 -25.70 1.23
N LEU A 126 -6.98 -25.75 0.25
CA LEU A 126 -8.32 -26.35 0.41
C LEU A 126 -8.27 -27.84 0.81
N ARG A 127 -7.32 -28.61 0.30
CA ARG A 127 -7.14 -30.02 0.67
C ARG A 127 -6.64 -30.16 2.11
N ARG A 128 -5.82 -29.23 2.58
CA ARG A 128 -5.29 -29.19 3.96
C ARG A 128 -6.35 -28.78 4.97
N THR A 129 -7.29 -27.91 4.62
CA THR A 129 -8.36 -27.46 5.53
C THR A 129 -9.50 -28.47 5.67
N GLN A 130 -9.75 -29.31 4.66
CA GLN A 130 -10.85 -30.29 4.68
C GLN A 130 -10.84 -31.27 5.89
N PRO A 131 -9.72 -31.93 6.24
CA PRO A 131 -9.68 -32.83 7.40
C PRO A 131 -10.01 -32.13 8.72
N VAL A 132 -9.62 -30.86 8.87
CA VAL A 132 -9.93 -30.06 10.07
C VAL A 132 -11.42 -29.77 10.15
N ARG A 133 -12.04 -29.39 9.02
CA ARG A 133 -13.50 -29.17 8.94
C ARG A 133 -14.33 -30.40 9.23
N HIS A 134 -13.83 -31.58 8.87
CA HIS A 134 -14.50 -32.84 9.15
C HIS A 134 -14.10 -33.47 10.49
N ALA A 135 -13.39 -32.72 11.35
CA ALA A 135 -12.88 -33.16 12.64
C ALA A 135 -12.11 -34.50 12.55
N SER A 136 -11.47 -34.75 11.41
CA SER A 136 -10.82 -36.01 11.06
C SER A 136 -9.29 -35.90 11.01
N GLY A 137 -8.72 -34.70 11.19
CA GLY A 137 -7.26 -34.51 11.24
C GLY A 137 -6.83 -33.11 11.67
N THR A 138 -5.51 -32.90 11.77
CA THR A 138 -4.85 -31.66 12.23
C THR A 138 -4.42 -30.72 11.10
N GLY A 139 -4.90 -30.94 9.86
CA GLY A 139 -4.44 -30.30 8.63
C GLY A 139 -4.01 -28.85 8.82
N ALA A 140 -2.70 -28.60 8.66
CA ALA A 140 -2.11 -27.30 8.92
C ALA A 140 -1.92 -26.54 7.61
N LEU A 141 -2.33 -25.27 7.62
CA LEU A 141 -1.95 -24.33 6.58
C LEU A 141 -0.48 -23.94 6.77
N GLU A 142 0.23 -23.81 5.66
CA GLU A 142 1.59 -23.30 5.58
C GLU A 142 1.56 -21.83 5.17
N ARG A 143 2.65 -21.08 5.43
CA ARG A 143 2.74 -19.65 5.07
C ARG A 143 2.49 -19.42 3.57
N ARG A 144 2.97 -20.33 2.70
CA ARG A 144 2.71 -20.28 1.24
C ARG A 144 1.23 -20.21 0.87
N HIS A 145 0.34 -20.84 1.65
CA HIS A 145 -1.11 -20.80 1.36
C HIS A 145 -1.67 -19.42 1.72
N ILE A 146 -1.16 -18.81 2.79
CA ILE A 146 -1.53 -17.45 3.21
C ILE A 146 -1.00 -16.44 2.19
N ASP A 147 0.26 -16.57 1.75
CA ASP A 147 0.84 -15.70 0.74
C ASP A 147 0.09 -15.79 -0.60
N ALA A 148 -0.28 -17.00 -1.05
CA ALA A 148 -1.09 -17.19 -2.25
C ALA A 148 -2.51 -16.62 -2.12
N LEU A 149 -3.07 -16.59 -0.90
CA LEU A 149 -4.36 -15.95 -0.62
C LEU A 149 -4.22 -14.43 -0.66
N LEU A 150 -3.19 -13.86 -0.03
CA LEU A 150 -2.88 -12.43 -0.02
C LEU A 150 -2.63 -11.88 -1.43
N ALA A 151 -1.97 -12.65 -2.30
CA ALA A 151 -1.73 -12.28 -3.69
C ALA A 151 -3.01 -12.05 -4.52
N LEU A 152 -4.17 -12.55 -4.05
CA LEU A 152 -5.46 -12.24 -4.70
C LEU A 152 -5.86 -10.76 -4.54
N ASP A 153 -5.35 -10.08 -3.50
CA ASP A 153 -5.68 -8.67 -3.23
C ASP A 153 -5.17 -7.71 -4.31
N ASP A 154 -4.17 -8.12 -5.10
CA ASP A 154 -3.66 -7.34 -6.24
C ASP A 154 -4.76 -7.07 -7.29
N HIS A 155 -5.82 -7.89 -7.31
CA HIS A 155 -6.95 -7.74 -8.21
C HIS A 155 -7.83 -6.55 -7.83
N ILE A 156 -8.18 -5.71 -8.81
CA ILE A 156 -9.00 -4.49 -8.61
C ILE A 156 -10.32 -4.74 -7.86
N ALA A 157 -10.93 -5.92 -8.03
CA ALA A 157 -12.14 -6.31 -7.31
C ALA A 157 -11.95 -6.62 -5.81
N LEU A 158 -10.70 -6.75 -5.35
CA LEU A 158 -10.33 -7.19 -4.01
C LEU A 158 -9.39 -6.27 -3.24
N ARG A 159 -8.75 -5.25 -3.85
CA ARG A 159 -7.77 -4.29 -3.27
C ARG A 159 -8.12 -3.60 -1.93
N CYS A 160 -9.13 -4.05 -1.21
CA CYS A 160 -9.48 -3.61 0.13
C CYS A 160 -8.39 -3.86 1.18
N LEU A 161 -7.56 -4.92 1.14
CA LEU A 161 -6.49 -5.06 2.14
C LEU A 161 -5.38 -4.05 1.88
N SER A 162 -4.88 -3.96 0.65
CA SER A 162 -3.87 -2.98 0.25
C SER A 162 -4.35 -1.55 0.48
N SER A 163 -5.61 -1.22 0.18
CA SER A 163 -6.20 0.08 0.52
C SER A 163 -6.24 0.30 2.04
N GLU A 164 -6.72 -0.65 2.84
CA GLU A 164 -6.79 -0.50 4.30
C GLU A 164 -5.40 -0.44 4.97
N HIS A 165 -4.39 -1.09 4.38
CA HIS A 165 -3.01 -0.97 4.84
C HIS A 165 -2.42 0.40 4.50
N ALA A 166 -2.70 0.91 3.30
CA ALA A 166 -2.31 2.26 2.91
C ALA A 166 -3.01 3.32 3.77
N ASP A 167 -4.32 3.16 4.02
CA ASP A 167 -5.12 4.04 4.86
C ASP A 167 -4.59 4.03 6.30
N ARG A 168 -4.29 2.85 6.87
CA ARG A 168 -3.67 2.75 8.21
C ARG A 168 -2.29 3.38 8.27
N ALA A 169 -1.44 3.17 7.27
CA ALA A 169 -0.13 3.80 7.22
C ALA A 169 -0.25 5.33 7.12
N TRP A 170 -1.19 5.83 6.33
CA TRP A 170 -1.49 7.26 6.23
C TRP A 170 -2.04 7.82 7.55
N GLU A 171 -2.97 7.13 8.21
CA GLU A 171 -3.49 7.52 9.53
C GLU A 171 -2.38 7.55 10.59
N GLU A 172 -1.52 6.53 10.64
CA GLU A 172 -0.38 6.48 11.56
C GLU A 172 0.62 7.61 11.31
N ALA A 173 0.93 7.91 10.05
CA ALA A 173 1.80 9.03 9.68
C ALA A 173 1.18 10.38 10.05
N SER A 174 -0.12 10.55 9.81
CA SER A 174 -0.89 11.76 10.15
C SER A 174 -0.96 11.98 11.67
N ASP A 175 -1.22 10.92 12.44
CA ASP A 175 -1.21 10.95 13.91
C ASP A 175 0.20 11.27 14.44
N ALA A 176 1.25 10.71 13.84
CA ALA A 176 2.64 10.99 14.20
C ALA A 176 3.02 12.46 13.93
N ASP A 177 2.62 13.03 12.78
CA ASP A 177 2.84 14.45 12.47
C ASP A 177 2.07 15.34 13.46
N ALA A 178 0.79 15.06 13.69
CA ALA A 178 -0.03 15.80 14.66
C ALA A 178 0.59 15.77 16.07
N HIS A 179 1.07 14.59 16.50
CA HIS A 179 1.77 14.43 17.77
C HIS A 179 3.09 15.23 17.80
N SER A 180 3.88 15.17 16.75
CA SER A 180 5.13 15.93 16.59
C SER A 180 4.89 17.44 16.69
N ARG A 181 3.88 17.97 15.98
CA ARG A 181 3.45 19.38 16.06
C ARG A 181 3.00 19.77 17.47
N ALA A 182 2.22 18.92 18.13
CA ALA A 182 1.76 19.18 19.49
C ALA A 182 2.92 19.26 20.49
N ARG A 183 3.90 18.35 20.40
CA ARG A 183 5.13 18.40 21.22
C ARG A 183 5.92 19.67 20.96
N ALA A 184 6.09 20.04 19.69
CA ALA A 184 6.82 21.24 19.29
C ALA A 184 6.15 22.53 19.80
N ALA A 185 4.82 22.62 19.70
CA ALA A 185 4.06 23.74 20.24
C ALA A 185 4.17 23.83 21.77
N ALA A 186 4.09 22.70 22.48
CA ALA A 186 4.27 22.65 23.92
C ALA A 186 5.69 23.08 24.34
N LEU A 187 6.70 22.73 23.56
CA LEU A 187 8.06 23.19 23.79
C LEU A 187 8.19 24.70 23.60
N LEU A 188 7.63 25.26 22.52
CA LEU A 188 7.65 26.71 22.26
C LEU A 188 7.08 27.49 23.45
N LEU A 189 5.93 27.05 23.98
CA LEU A 189 5.33 27.66 25.18
C LEU A 189 6.25 27.59 26.41
N ARG A 190 7.02 26.50 26.54
CA ARG A 190 7.92 26.29 27.67
C ARG A 190 9.19 27.13 27.58
N ILE A 191 9.76 27.27 26.38
CA ILE A 191 11.02 27.99 26.17
C ILE A 191 10.80 29.50 26.05
N GLY A 192 9.65 29.92 25.53
CA GLY A 192 9.33 31.32 25.28
C GLY A 192 10.04 31.90 24.04
N ASP A 193 9.55 33.06 23.60
CA ASP A 193 9.94 33.66 22.31
C ASP A 193 11.41 34.06 22.24
N GLU A 194 11.99 34.56 23.34
CA GLU A 194 13.40 34.97 23.39
C GLU A 194 14.35 33.78 23.13
N GLU A 195 14.07 32.64 23.75
CA GLU A 195 14.86 31.42 23.57
C GLU A 195 14.61 30.80 22.19
N ALA A 196 13.39 30.86 21.69
CA ALA A 196 13.07 30.42 20.33
C ALA A 196 13.85 31.24 19.27
N ALA A 197 13.89 32.57 19.42
CA ALA A 197 14.66 33.45 18.55
C ALA A 197 16.16 33.17 18.64
N ARG A 198 16.71 32.99 19.85
CA ARG A 198 18.13 32.63 20.05
C ARG A 198 18.49 31.31 19.34
N ARG A 199 17.61 30.31 19.40
CA ARG A 199 17.81 29.04 18.68
C ARG A 199 17.74 29.23 17.16
N ALA A 200 16.83 30.08 16.68
CA ALA A 200 16.69 30.37 15.25
C ALA A 200 17.97 31.02 14.69
N GLU A 201 18.56 31.98 15.42
CA GLU A 201 19.85 32.59 15.05
C GLU A 201 20.99 31.57 15.01
N ALA A 202 20.96 30.55 15.87
CA ALA A 202 21.96 29.49 15.91
C ALA A 202 21.75 28.39 14.86
N ALA A 203 20.57 28.29 14.24
CA ALA A 203 20.20 27.19 13.36
C ALA A 203 21.14 27.04 12.17
N ALA A 204 21.54 28.15 11.54
CA ALA A 204 22.46 28.14 10.40
C ALA A 204 23.84 27.55 10.73
N GLY A 205 24.30 27.65 11.98
CA GLY A 205 25.58 27.07 12.41
C GLY A 205 25.50 25.59 12.79
N LEU A 206 24.29 25.06 12.98
CA LEU A 206 24.03 23.65 13.34
C LEU A 206 23.57 22.82 12.15
N HIS A 207 23.08 23.47 11.10
CA HIS A 207 22.61 22.84 9.87
C HIS A 207 23.78 22.30 9.02
N GLU A 208 23.59 21.12 8.45
CA GLU A 208 24.49 20.53 7.47
C GLU A 208 23.95 20.76 6.04
N PRO A 209 24.49 21.74 5.30
CA PRO A 209 23.98 22.08 3.97
C PRO A 209 24.35 21.04 2.92
N TYR A 210 23.75 21.19 1.74
CA TYR A 210 24.12 20.43 0.55
C TYR A 210 25.63 20.40 0.33
N HIS A 211 26.18 19.19 0.17
CA HIS A 211 27.55 18.98 -0.24
C HIS A 211 27.64 17.79 -1.22
N PRO A 212 28.15 17.97 -2.47
CA PRO A 212 28.11 16.95 -3.53
C PRO A 212 28.72 15.58 -3.19
N LYS A 213 29.57 15.49 -2.15
CA LYS A 213 30.23 14.25 -1.71
C LYS A 213 29.87 13.78 -0.30
N HIS A 214 29.30 14.67 0.52
CA HIS A 214 29.14 14.43 1.96
C HIS A 214 27.69 14.52 2.38
N ASN A 215 26.91 15.36 1.70
CA ASN A 215 25.47 15.48 1.85
C ASN A 215 24.81 15.82 0.49
N PRO A 216 24.80 14.88 -0.48
CA PRO A 216 24.31 15.15 -1.83
C PRO A 216 22.78 15.31 -1.91
N GLU A 217 22.06 14.97 -0.85
CA GLU A 217 20.60 15.15 -0.75
C GLU A 217 20.23 16.26 0.26
N GLY A 218 21.24 16.97 0.76
CA GLY A 218 21.05 18.08 1.68
C GLY A 218 20.26 19.20 1.02
N LEU A 219 19.33 19.77 1.76
CA LEU A 219 18.60 20.98 1.38
C LEU A 219 19.10 22.15 2.23
N ASP A 220 18.89 23.38 1.74
CA ASP A 220 19.03 24.55 2.59
C ASP A 220 18.01 24.52 3.74
N LEU A 221 18.28 25.28 4.82
CA LEU A 221 17.33 25.43 5.92
C LEU A 221 15.94 25.83 5.42
N GLN A 222 14.92 25.15 5.91
CA GLN A 222 13.54 25.40 5.53
C GLN A 222 12.78 26.12 6.65
N TYR A 223 11.70 26.79 6.28
CA TYR A 223 10.76 27.34 7.25
C TYR A 223 10.05 26.22 7.99
N CYS A 224 10.15 26.23 9.32
CA CYS A 224 9.40 25.29 10.15
C CYS A 224 7.92 25.69 10.18
N PRO A 225 6.98 24.77 9.88
CA PRO A 225 5.55 25.08 9.87
C PRO A 225 4.96 25.33 11.27
N VAL A 226 5.69 25.01 12.35
CA VAL A 226 5.24 25.17 13.73
C VAL A 226 5.73 26.49 14.33
N CYS A 227 7.04 26.77 14.27
CA CYS A 227 7.61 27.98 14.89
C CYS A 227 7.78 29.15 13.91
N GLY A 228 7.65 28.92 12.60
CA GLY A 228 7.75 29.96 11.57
C GLY A 228 9.16 30.46 11.27
N TYR A 229 10.20 29.92 11.94
CA TYR A 229 11.60 30.27 11.67
C TYR A 229 12.20 29.39 10.58
N GLU A 230 13.09 29.96 9.77
CA GLU A 230 13.99 29.25 8.86
C GLU A 230 15.02 28.43 9.66
N SER A 231 14.62 27.22 10.05
CA SER A 231 15.30 26.44 11.09
C SER A 231 15.04 24.94 10.99
N PHE A 232 14.28 24.50 9.99
CA PHE A 232 14.05 23.10 9.70
C PHE A 232 15.25 22.56 8.92
N SER A 233 15.99 21.65 9.54
CA SER A 233 17.16 21.02 8.94
C SER A 233 16.77 19.68 8.36
N SER A 234 16.95 19.56 7.05
CA SER A 234 16.62 18.35 6.31
C SER A 234 17.83 17.42 6.23
N GLU A 235 17.61 16.14 6.48
CA GLU A 235 18.60 15.09 6.30
C GLU A 235 18.57 14.57 4.86
N HIS A 236 17.39 14.54 4.26
CA HIS A 236 17.16 14.20 2.85
C HIS A 236 15.90 14.91 2.33
N GLN A 237 15.73 14.91 1.02
CA GLN A 237 14.56 15.49 0.34
C GLN A 237 13.45 14.45 0.10
N ASP A 238 12.29 14.92 -0.35
CA ASP A 238 11.19 14.09 -0.82
C ASP A 238 11.52 13.39 -2.14
N ASP A 239 10.87 12.24 -2.35
CA ASP A 239 11.07 11.40 -3.54
C ASP A 239 10.52 12.01 -4.82
N TYR A 240 9.67 13.05 -4.74
CA TYR A 240 9.15 13.76 -5.91
C TYR A 240 10.07 14.89 -6.38
N GLY A 241 11.14 15.21 -5.65
CA GLY A 241 12.05 16.30 -5.97
C GLY A 241 11.41 17.68 -5.84
N MET A 242 10.37 17.83 -5.02
CA MET A 242 9.73 19.11 -4.74
C MET A 242 10.53 19.97 -3.75
N GLY A 243 11.59 19.41 -3.17
CA GLY A 243 12.43 20.08 -2.20
C GLY A 243 11.72 20.19 -0.85
N VAL A 244 10.84 19.27 -0.50
CA VAL A 244 10.28 19.14 0.85
C VAL A 244 11.21 18.24 1.66
N GLY A 245 11.79 18.78 2.72
CA GLY A 245 12.79 18.05 3.49
C GLY A 245 12.20 17.17 4.59
N VAL A 246 12.82 16.00 4.77
CA VAL A 246 12.64 15.10 5.92
C VAL A 246 13.67 15.44 6.97
N GLY A 247 13.28 15.53 8.24
CA GLY A 247 14.21 15.88 9.30
C GLY A 247 13.54 16.58 10.48
N GLN A 248 14.26 17.53 11.09
CA GLN A 248 13.83 18.14 12.34
C GLN A 248 14.09 19.65 12.38
N CYS A 249 13.19 20.38 13.03
CA CYS A 249 13.38 21.78 13.41
C CYS A 249 14.38 21.93 14.56
N LEU A 250 15.42 22.71 14.34
CA LEU A 250 16.47 23.01 15.32
C LEU A 250 15.99 23.95 16.45
N VAL A 251 14.80 24.57 16.30
CA VAL A 251 14.19 25.45 17.31
C VAL A 251 13.22 24.67 18.20
N CYS A 252 12.14 24.14 17.59
CA CYS A 252 11.01 23.56 18.30
C CYS A 252 10.99 22.02 18.31
N HIS A 253 11.95 21.36 17.68
CA HIS A 253 12.03 19.91 17.55
C HIS A 253 10.79 19.27 16.90
N TYR A 254 10.09 20.03 16.05
CA TYR A 254 9.15 19.45 15.10
C TYR A 254 9.91 18.50 14.16
N GLU A 255 9.52 17.23 14.16
CA GLU A 255 10.00 16.20 13.25
C GLU A 255 9.00 16.04 12.11
N ARG A 256 9.49 16.04 10.87
CA ARG A 256 8.74 15.66 9.68
C ARG A 256 9.32 14.36 9.15
N THR A 257 8.49 13.33 9.03
CA THR A 257 8.87 12.02 8.49
C THR A 257 8.87 12.04 6.95
N ALA A 258 9.36 10.96 6.34
CA ALA A 258 9.28 10.76 4.89
C ALA A 258 7.83 10.82 4.39
N ASP A 259 6.92 10.07 5.02
CA ASP A 259 5.50 10.04 4.63
C ASP A 259 4.85 11.44 4.67
N THR A 260 5.14 12.23 5.71
CA THR A 260 4.63 13.61 5.82
C THR A 260 5.26 14.54 4.77
N ALA A 261 6.55 14.37 4.47
CA ALA A 261 7.21 15.15 3.43
C ALA A 261 6.67 14.80 2.03
N GLU A 262 6.39 13.53 1.76
CA GLU A 262 5.75 13.08 0.53
C GLU A 262 4.34 13.63 0.38
N GLU A 263 3.53 13.62 1.45
CA GLU A 263 2.19 14.21 1.43
C GLU A 263 2.23 15.73 1.17
N GLU A 264 3.14 16.45 1.83
CA GLU A 264 3.36 17.88 1.58
C GLU A 264 3.83 18.13 0.13
N ALA A 265 4.72 17.30 -0.41
CA ALA A 265 5.19 17.38 -1.79
C ALA A 265 4.06 17.11 -2.79
N GLN A 266 3.23 16.08 -2.56
CA GLN A 266 2.06 15.78 -3.37
C GLN A 266 1.04 16.94 -3.36
N ALA A 267 0.81 17.56 -2.20
CA ALA A 267 -0.04 18.74 -2.09
C ALA A 267 0.51 19.91 -2.91
N GLN A 268 1.84 20.13 -2.92
CA GLN A 268 2.47 21.15 -3.76
C GLN A 268 2.38 20.83 -5.25
N ILE A 269 2.53 19.57 -5.65
CA ILE A 269 2.32 19.13 -7.04
C ILE A 269 0.89 19.41 -7.46
N PHE A 270 -0.09 19.04 -6.63
CA PHE A 270 -1.51 19.28 -6.92
C PHE A 270 -1.80 20.77 -7.07
N ALA A 271 -1.32 21.59 -6.13
CA ALA A 271 -1.45 23.04 -6.20
C ALA A 271 -0.80 23.61 -7.47
N THR A 272 0.39 23.14 -7.85
CA THR A 272 1.09 23.62 -9.05
C THR A 272 0.37 23.18 -10.34
N ARG A 273 -0.21 21.98 -10.35
CA ARG A 273 -0.83 21.37 -11.55
C ARG A 273 -2.27 21.83 -11.80
N TRP A 274 -2.99 22.22 -10.75
CA TRP A 274 -4.43 22.51 -10.80
C TRP A 274 -4.78 23.92 -10.28
N ALA A 275 -3.81 24.83 -10.23
CA ALA A 275 -4.03 26.24 -9.90
C ALA A 275 -4.58 27.10 -11.07
N ASP A 276 -4.85 26.51 -12.22
CA ASP A 276 -5.55 27.11 -13.38
C ASP A 276 -7.00 26.61 -13.48
#